data_AF-A0A2V9CVN1-F1
#
_entry.id   AF-A0A2V9CVN1-F1
#
_cell.length_a   1.000
_cell.length_b   1.000
_cell.length_c   1.000
_cell.angle_alpha   90.00
_cell.angle_beta   90.00
_cell.angle_gamma   90.00
#
_symmetry.space_group_name_H-M   'P 1'
#
loop_
_entity.id
_entity.type
_entity.pdbx_description
1 polymer ?
#
loop_
_entity_poly.entity_id
_entity_poly.type
_entity_poly.pdbx_seq_one_letter_code
_entity_poly.pdbx_strand_id
1 'polypeptide(L)' 'MEKSRRARGEAQERRERIVLEPEGDLTEEARKIYNGLNGIRACDLVLRTVKVVGGKIVITRVAAWRPPVVRHDDEPSA' A
#
# COMPACT_ATOMS: atom_id res chain seq x y z
N MET A 1 -3.03 13.18 42.82
CA MET A 1 -2.12 12.14 42.29
C MET A 1 -2.82 11.46 41.13
N GLU A 2 -2.43 11.86 39.93
CA GLU A 2 -3.02 11.50 38.64
C GLU A 2 -2.62 10.07 38.27
N LYS A 3 -3.57 9.13 38.29
CA LYS A 3 -3.30 7.75 37.88
C LYS A 3 -3.31 7.67 36.35
N SER A 4 -2.09 7.56 35.83
CA SER A 4 -1.71 7.41 34.43
C SER A 4 -2.63 6.46 33.66
N ARG A 5 -3.36 7.01 32.69
CA ARG A 5 -4.00 6.24 31.62
C ARG A 5 -2.88 5.72 30.72
N ARG A 6 -2.49 4.45 30.88
CA ARG A 6 -1.72 3.73 29.86
C ARG A 6 -2.60 3.62 28.62
N ALA A 7 -2.47 4.59 27.71
CA ALA A 7 -2.87 4.43 26.33
C ALA A 7 -2.05 3.25 25.78
N ARG A 8 -2.68 2.08 25.64
CA ARG A 8 -2.14 1.04 24.77
C ARG A 8 -2.17 1.66 23.38
N GLY A 9 -1.01 2.03 22.88
CA GLY A 9 -0.86 2.46 21.50
C GLY A 9 -1.39 1.35 20.63
N GLU A 10 -2.56 1.57 20.05
CA GLU A 10 -3.01 0.79 18.91
C GLU A 10 -1.94 1.00 17.85
N ALA A 11 -1.12 -0.01 17.60
CA ALA A 11 -0.41 -0.13 16.34
C ALA A 11 -1.46 -0.40 15.25
N GLN A 12 -2.34 0.58 15.04
CA GLN A 12 -3.22 0.63 13.90
C GLN A 12 -2.31 0.99 12.74
N GLU A 13 -1.77 -0.02 12.07
CA GLU A 13 -1.17 0.15 10.76
C GLU A 13 -2.14 1.01 9.96
N ARG A 14 -1.75 2.27 9.73
CA ARG A 14 -2.58 3.30 9.13
C ARG A 14 -2.73 2.93 7.66
N ARG A 15 -3.66 2.01 7.37
CA ARG A 15 -4.02 1.58 6.02
C ARG A 15 -4.54 2.79 5.28
N GLU A 16 -3.65 3.42 4.53
CA GLU A 16 -3.97 4.57 3.71
C GLU A 16 -4.93 4.13 2.60
N ARG A 17 -6.08 4.79 2.53
CA ARG A 17 -7.15 4.52 1.56
C ARG A 17 -7.42 5.79 0.78
N ILE A 18 -7.30 5.69 -0.53
CA ILE A 18 -7.62 6.77 -1.48
C ILE A 18 -8.92 6.37 -2.17
N VAL A 19 -9.87 7.30 -2.21
CA VAL A 19 -11.16 7.13 -2.88
C VAL A 19 -11.23 8.13 -4.02
N LEU A 20 -11.51 7.63 -5.22
CA LEU A 20 -11.64 8.42 -6.43
C LEU A 20 -13.07 8.33 -6.94
N GLU A 21 -13.59 9.48 -7.37
CA GLU A 21 -14.87 9.58 -8.08
C GLU A 21 -14.57 9.50 -9.58
N PRO A 22 -15.02 8.44 -10.26
CA PRO A 22 -14.75 8.22 -11.68
C PRO A 22 -15.65 9.10 -12.54
N GLU A 23 -15.11 9.54 -13.68
CA GLU A 23 -15.80 10.40 -14.64
C GLU A 23 -16.42 9.57 -15.78
N GLY A 24 -15.94 8.33 -15.99
CA GLY A 24 -16.35 7.46 -17.09
C GLY A 24 -16.63 6.02 -16.65
N ASP A 25 -16.36 5.08 -17.57
CA ASP A 25 -16.54 3.66 -17.27
C ASP A 25 -15.63 3.20 -16.12
N LEU A 26 -16.25 2.67 -15.07
CA LEU A 26 -15.60 2.24 -13.84
C LEU A 26 -14.51 1.20 -14.08
N THR A 27 -14.74 0.29 -15.02
CA THR A 27 -13.86 -0.84 -15.29
C THR A 27 -12.61 -0.37 -16.02
N GLU A 28 -12.79 0.49 -17.03
CA GLU A 28 -11.69 1.09 -17.77
C GLU A 28 -10.82 1.98 -16.90
N GLU A 29 -11.43 2.84 -16.08
CA GLU A 29 -10.69 3.74 -15.19
C GLU A 29 -9.93 2.96 -14.12
N ALA A 30 -10.56 1.96 -13.49
CA ALA A 30 -9.88 1.09 -12.53
C ALA A 30 -8.70 0.32 -13.18
N ARG A 31 -8.87 -0.16 -14.41
CA ARG A 31 -7.82 -0.84 -15.17
C ARG A 31 -6.64 0.09 -15.49
N LYS A 32 -6.92 1.33 -15.92
CA LYS A 32 -5.89 2.35 -16.19
C LYS A 32 -5.08 2.67 -14.94
N ILE A 33 -5.76 2.86 -13.80
CA ILE A 33 -5.11 3.11 -12.50
C ILE A 33 -4.24 1.93 -12.11
N TYR A 34 -4.77 0.70 -12.20
CA TYR A 34 -4.01 -0.50 -11.86
C TYR A 34 -2.73 -0.62 -12.69
N ASN A 35 -2.85 -0.48 -14.01
CA ASN A 35 -1.73 -0.57 -14.93
C ASN A 35 -0.71 0.56 -14.73
N GLY A 36 -1.19 1.80 -14.55
CA GLY A 36 -0.35 2.96 -14.32
C GLY A 36 0.46 2.84 -13.03
N LEU A 37 -0.17 2.39 -11.94
CA LEU A 37 0.53 2.19 -10.68
C LEU A 37 1.57 1.07 -10.76
N ASN A 38 1.33 0.00 -11.53
CA ASN A 38 2.31 -1.07 -11.77
C ASN A 38 3.52 -0.62 -12.62
N GLY A 39 3.44 0.54 -13.27
CA GLY A 39 4.60 1.14 -13.95
C GLY A 39 5.50 1.96 -13.02
N ILE A 40 5.10 2.20 -11.77
CA ILE A 40 5.81 3.08 -10.85
C ILE A 40 6.64 2.25 -9.86
N ARG A 41 7.97 2.38 -9.92
CA ARG A 41 8.91 1.55 -9.11
C ARG A 41 8.68 1.64 -7.59
N ALA A 42 8.32 2.81 -7.06
CA ALA A 42 7.98 2.98 -5.64
C ALA A 42 6.69 2.25 -5.25
N CYS A 43 5.79 2.10 -6.22
CA CYS A 43 4.54 1.39 -6.09
C CYS A 43 4.77 -0.13 -6.17
N ASP A 44 5.73 -0.65 -6.94
CA ASP A 44 6.05 -2.10 -6.94
C ASP A 44 6.51 -2.61 -5.57
N LEU A 45 7.17 -1.73 -4.80
CA LEU A 45 7.59 -1.99 -3.43
C LEU A 45 6.45 -1.86 -2.40
N VAL A 46 5.21 -1.69 -2.85
CA VAL A 46 4.05 -1.51 -2.00
C VAL A 46 2.88 -2.35 -2.50
N LEU A 47 2.51 -3.36 -1.71
CA LEU A 47 1.31 -4.14 -1.93
C LEU A 47 0.09 -3.23 -1.77
N ARG A 48 -0.77 -3.22 -2.80
CA ARG A 48 -2.00 -2.43 -2.86
C ARG A 48 -3.13 -3.21 -3.50
N THR A 49 -4.36 -2.79 -3.24
CA THR A 49 -5.56 -3.31 -3.92
C THR A 49 -6.36 -2.16 -4.51
N VAL A 50 -6.78 -2.31 -5.77
CA VAL A 50 -7.74 -1.41 -6.43
C VAL A 50 -9.08 -2.13 -6.55
N LYS A 51 -10.17 -1.53 -6.06
CA LYS A 51 -11.52 -2.10 -6.09
C LYS A 51 -12.54 -1.05 -6.48
N VAL A 52 -13.59 -1.46 -7.18
CA VAL A 52 -14.78 -0.62 -7.41
C VAL A 52 -15.80 -0.94 -6.32
N VAL A 53 -16.26 0.05 -5.57
CA VAL A 53 -17.25 -0.10 -4.50
C VAL A 53 -18.26 1.04 -4.60
N GLY A 54 -19.54 0.71 -4.81
CA GLY A 54 -20.63 1.69 -4.86
C GLY A 54 -20.40 2.80 -5.88
N GLY A 55 -19.88 2.47 -7.06
CA GLY A 55 -19.57 3.45 -8.11
C GLY A 55 -18.29 4.26 -7.90
N LYS A 56 -17.48 3.95 -6.88
CA LYS A 56 -16.22 4.65 -6.59
C LYS A 56 -15.03 3.71 -6.75
N ILE A 57 -13.88 4.26 -7.14
CA ILE A 57 -12.63 3.50 -7.19
C ILE A 57 -11.90 3.68 -5.86
N VAL A 58 -11.53 2.58 -5.24
CA VAL A 58 -10.89 2.53 -3.94
C VAL A 58 -9.51 1.90 -4.09
N ILE A 59 -8.48 2.65 -3.72
CA ILE A 59 -7.10 2.17 -3.65
C ILE A 59 -6.74 2.02 -2.17
N THR A 60 -6.31 0.83 -1.78
CA THR A 60 -5.89 0.54 -0.40
C THR A 60 -4.45 0.08 -0.38
N ARG A 61 -3.61 0.74 0.42
CA ARG A 61 -2.25 0.28 0.71
C ARG A 61 -2.31 -0.83 1.75
N VAL A 62 -1.77 -2.00 1.42
CA VAL A 62 -1.84 -3.21 2.25
C VAL A 62 -0.54 -3.40 3.05
N ALA A 63 0.62 -3.28 2.39
CA ALA A 63 1.92 -3.41 3.05
C ALA A 63 3.04 -2.86 2.16
N ALA A 64 4.21 -2.57 2.74
CA ALA A 64 5.42 -2.46 1.93
C ALA A 64 5.94 -3.87 1.61
N TRP A 65 6.28 -4.11 0.35
CA TRP A 65 7.02 -5.30 -0.07
C TRP A 65 8.42 -5.19 0.55
N ARG A 66 8.79 -6.13 1.42
CA ARG A 66 10.16 -6.20 1.95
C ARG A 66 10.99 -6.96 0.92
N PRO A 67 11.98 -6.32 0.26
CA PRO A 67 12.91 -7.09 -0.54
C PRO A 67 13.62 -8.11 0.36
N PRO A 68 13.98 -9.30 -0.17
CA PRO A 68 14.82 -10.23 0.58
C PRO A 68 16.09 -9.50 1.00
N VAL A 69 16.41 -9.58 2.29
CA VAL A 69 17.66 -9.03 2.82
C VAL A 69 18.78 -9.89 2.23
N VAL A 70 19.37 -9.43 1.13
CA VAL A 70 20.60 -10.02 0.60
C VAL A 70 21.67 -9.73 1.65
N ARG A 71 22.00 -10.73 2.47
CA ARG A 71 23.17 -10.67 3.33
C ARG A 71 24.38 -10.68 2.42
N HIS A 72 25.13 -9.59 2.38
CA HIS A 72 26.43 -9.48 1.72
C HIS A 72 27.53 -10.19 2.53
N ASP A 73 27.24 -11.37 3.10
CA ASP A 73 28.22 -12.19 3.84
C ASP A 73 28.92 -13.23 2.93
N ASP A 74 28.84 -13.07 1.61
CA ASP A 74 29.53 -13.89 0.61
C ASP A 74 30.53 -13.02 -0.17
N GLU A 75 31.41 -12.30 0.54
CA GLU A 75 32.67 -11.85 -0.03
C GLU A 75 33.66 -13.03 0.07
N PRO A 76 33.99 -13.74 -1.02
CA PRO A 76 35.08 -14.69 -0.97
C PRO A 76 36.38 -13.87 -0.83
N SER A 77 37.01 -13.95 0.34
CA SER A 77 38.43 -13.64 0.46
C SER A 77 39.20 -14.56 -0.48
N ALA A 78 39.68 -14.01 -1.58
CA ALA A 78 40.71 -14.59 -2.43
C ALA A 78 41.58 -13.47 -3.01
#